data_AF-A0A962L2F6-F1
#
_entry.id   AF-A0A962L2F6-F1
#
_cell.length_a   1.000
_cell.length_b   1.000
_cell.length_c   1.000
_cell.angle_alpha   90.00
_cell.angle_beta   90.00
_cell.angle_gamma   90.00
#
_symmetry.space_group_name_H-M   'P 1'
#
loop_
_entity.id
_entity.type
_entity.pdbx_description
1 polymer ?
#
loop_
_entity_poly.entity_id
_entity_poly.type
_entity_poly.pdbx_seq_one_letter_code
_entity_poly.pdbx_strand_id
1 'polypeptide(L)'
;MIHRRLAQFAVITLLLAASSLADAAQWGHWGKATKPAKQWADYTDARPDMLPDAWLVKRLVDAGDDEIMLRSSNGAMLRWVDADQLRALYNVSQKILSAAETRADLYITQGDSPNAAAGLHEGKPVMFVNFAMLDLVGYDEDEWAALVGHEVAHLKLKHGEKHAKRNIPLNIIKTVGGAVLNDPLSATAGNLLLDGIANKFSRDDEREADYMGVIWAVQMDYDAYGAAHLHQRMNDEGGGGAPLPFLSTHPSGPERIKTLTELADRLSEN
;
A
#
# COMPACT_ATOMS: atom_id res chain seq x y z
N MET A 1 -17.54 86.17 12.57
CA MET A 1 -17.40 86.59 11.15
C MET A 1 -17.03 85.32 10.38
N ILE A 2 -17.92 84.61 9.67
CA ILE A 2 -18.89 84.95 8.59
C ILE A 2 -18.24 84.85 7.19
N HIS A 3 -18.65 83.82 6.41
CA HIS A 3 -18.53 83.69 4.93
C HIS A 3 -17.10 83.60 4.32
N ARG A 4 -16.79 83.22 3.06
CA ARG A 4 -17.38 82.54 1.84
C ARG A 4 -16.14 82.16 0.96
N ARG A 5 -16.09 81.31 -0.08
CA ARG A 5 -16.97 80.49 -0.96
C ARG A 5 -16.47 79.01 -0.91
N LEU A 6 -16.88 77.96 -1.66
CA LEU A 6 -17.63 77.66 -2.90
C LEU A 6 -16.93 77.77 -4.29
N ALA A 7 -16.49 76.61 -4.79
CA ALA A 7 -16.61 76.07 -6.18
C ALA A 7 -15.89 76.72 -7.39
N GLN A 8 -15.09 75.87 -8.06
CA GLN A 8 -14.87 75.72 -9.52
C GLN A 8 -14.45 74.23 -9.69
N PHE A 9 -15.06 73.35 -10.50
CA PHE A 9 -15.49 73.39 -11.92
C PHE A 9 -14.37 73.75 -12.91
N ALA A 10 -14.10 72.99 -13.98
CA ALA A 10 -14.36 71.58 -14.28
C ALA A 10 -13.59 71.19 -15.56
N VAL A 11 -13.03 69.98 -15.65
CA VAL A 11 -12.70 69.34 -16.93
C VAL A 11 -13.16 67.87 -16.87
N ILE A 12 -14.36 67.62 -17.39
CA ILE A 12 -14.84 66.28 -17.74
C ILE A 12 -14.79 66.19 -19.26
N THR A 13 -14.18 65.14 -19.79
CA THR A 13 -14.38 64.52 -21.14
C THR A 13 -13.08 63.85 -21.58
N LEU A 14 -13.05 62.62 -22.10
CA LEU A 14 -13.93 61.46 -21.94
C LEU A 14 -13.18 60.25 -22.52
N LEU A 15 -13.10 59.12 -21.83
CA LEU A 15 -13.04 57.80 -22.48
C LEU A 15 -13.49 56.74 -21.46
N LEU A 16 -14.57 56.06 -21.81
CA LEU A 16 -15.29 55.08 -20.99
C LEU A 16 -15.01 53.65 -21.47
N ALA A 17 -15.45 52.69 -20.67
CA ALA A 17 -15.33 51.24 -20.82
C ALA A 17 -13.92 50.67 -20.56
N ALA A 18 -13.75 49.63 -19.72
CA ALA A 18 -14.73 48.84 -18.97
C ALA A 18 -14.36 48.69 -17.48
N SER A 19 -15.33 48.93 -16.59
CA SER A 19 -15.21 48.73 -15.14
C SER A 19 -16.54 48.23 -14.56
N SER A 20 -16.76 46.93 -14.65
CA SER A 20 -17.89 46.22 -14.03
C SER A 20 -17.52 44.75 -13.81
N LEU A 21 -17.98 44.15 -12.71
CA LEU A 21 -17.61 42.82 -12.19
C LEU A 21 -16.36 42.77 -11.29
N ALA A 22 -16.28 43.70 -10.34
CA ALA A 22 -15.50 43.52 -9.12
C ALA A 22 -16.29 44.10 -7.92
N ASP A 23 -17.22 43.31 -7.37
CA ASP A 23 -17.78 43.43 -5.99
C ASP A 23 -18.88 42.37 -5.72
N ALA A 24 -18.50 41.07 -5.70
CA ALA A 24 -19.43 39.98 -5.37
C ALA A 24 -18.78 38.63 -4.97
N ALA A 25 -17.82 38.58 -4.02
CA ALA A 25 -17.42 37.33 -3.31
C ALA A 25 -16.37 37.53 -2.18
N GLN A 26 -16.59 38.38 -1.16
CA GLN A 26 -15.70 38.46 0.01
C GLN A 26 -16.00 37.41 1.09
N TRP A 27 -15.79 36.12 0.83
CA TRP A 27 -15.82 35.07 1.88
C TRP A 27 -14.85 33.91 1.58
N GLY A 28 -13.96 33.59 2.53
CA GLY A 28 -13.35 32.24 2.62
C GLY A 28 -11.99 31.99 1.97
N HIS A 29 -10.95 32.77 2.28
CA HIS A 29 -9.56 32.38 2.02
C HIS A 29 -8.74 32.22 3.30
N TRP A 30 -8.79 31.01 3.87
CA TRP A 30 -7.66 30.49 4.63
C TRP A 30 -6.56 30.12 3.63
N GLY A 31 -5.52 30.94 3.54
CA GLY A 31 -4.35 30.61 2.74
C GLY A 31 -3.62 29.41 3.32
N LYS A 32 -3.86 28.21 2.77
CA LYS A 32 -2.91 27.10 2.92
C LYS A 32 -1.57 27.59 2.39
N ALA A 33 -0.56 27.67 3.25
CA ALA A 33 0.81 27.88 2.81
C ALA A 33 1.21 26.68 1.95
N THR A 34 1.15 26.84 0.63
CA THR A 34 1.64 25.83 -0.31
C THR A 34 3.13 25.63 -0.03
N LYS A 35 3.54 24.40 0.33
CA LYS A 35 4.96 24.02 0.31
C LYS A 35 5.54 24.48 -1.04
N PRO A 36 6.74 25.09 -1.09
CA PRO A 36 7.32 25.51 -2.35
C PRO A 36 7.45 24.29 -3.28
N ALA A 37 7.15 24.48 -4.56
CA ALA A 37 7.34 23.42 -5.54
C ALA A 37 8.82 23.03 -5.58
N LYS A 38 9.10 21.75 -5.25
CA LYS A 38 10.44 21.17 -5.34
C LYS A 38 10.96 21.23 -6.77
N GLN A 39 12.27 21.22 -6.92
CA GLN A 39 12.90 21.16 -8.24
C GLN A 39 13.04 19.69 -8.66
N TRP A 40 13.10 19.43 -9.97
CA TRP A 40 13.29 18.08 -10.52
C TRP A 40 14.61 17.40 -10.13
N ALA A 41 15.46 18.05 -9.34
CA ALA A 41 16.67 17.49 -8.74
C ALA A 41 16.43 16.88 -7.34
N ASP A 42 15.28 17.13 -6.72
CA ASP A 42 14.91 16.70 -5.36
C ASP A 42 14.12 15.36 -5.36
N TYR A 43 14.34 14.52 -6.39
CA TYR A 43 13.51 13.37 -6.75
C TYR A 43 14.30 12.25 -7.45
N THR A 44 14.25 11.01 -6.93
CA THR A 44 14.75 9.82 -7.63
C THR A 44 13.75 9.23 -8.62
N ASP A 45 14.22 8.95 -9.85
CA ASP A 45 13.53 8.12 -10.85
C ASP A 45 13.82 6.62 -10.59
N ALA A 46 12.90 5.93 -9.93
CA ALA A 46 13.05 4.52 -9.56
C ALA A 46 12.56 3.57 -10.66
N ARG A 47 13.47 2.77 -11.23
CA ARG A 47 13.17 1.64 -12.12
C ARG A 47 12.97 0.35 -11.32
N PRO A 48 12.30 -0.67 -11.87
CA PRO A 48 12.11 -1.94 -11.18
C PRO A 48 13.42 -2.72 -11.11
N ASP A 49 13.46 -3.70 -10.19
CA ASP A 49 14.67 -4.44 -9.87
C ASP A 49 14.76 -5.79 -10.63
N MET A 50 15.16 -6.87 -9.95
CA MET A 50 15.24 -8.22 -10.53
C MET A 50 13.88 -8.79 -10.96
N LEU A 51 12.79 -8.12 -10.59
CA LEU A 51 11.42 -8.50 -10.89
C LEU A 51 10.78 -7.40 -11.77
N PRO A 52 10.22 -7.73 -12.95
CA PRO A 52 9.55 -6.76 -13.80
C PRO A 52 8.45 -6.03 -13.03
N ASP A 53 8.49 -4.69 -13.08
CA ASP A 53 7.53 -3.76 -12.48
C ASP A 53 7.28 -3.97 -10.98
N ALA A 54 8.30 -4.42 -10.24
CA ALA A 54 8.37 -4.38 -8.78
C ALA A 54 9.69 -3.74 -8.28
N TRP A 55 9.61 -2.96 -7.19
CA TRP A 55 10.70 -2.15 -6.64
C TRP A 55 10.97 -2.56 -5.18
N LEU A 56 12.23 -2.86 -4.83
CA LEU A 56 12.61 -3.19 -3.45
C LEU A 56 12.46 -1.96 -2.55
N VAL A 57 11.57 -2.03 -1.57
CA VAL A 57 11.24 -0.88 -0.69
C VAL A 57 12.47 -0.33 0.01
N LYS A 58 13.43 -1.19 0.38
CA LYS A 58 14.70 -0.73 0.97
C LYS A 58 15.46 0.25 0.05
N ARG A 59 15.55 -0.01 -1.26
CA ARG A 59 16.23 0.89 -2.21
C ARG A 59 15.53 2.23 -2.35
N LEU A 60 14.20 2.25 -2.23
CA LEU A 60 13.40 3.48 -2.25
C LEU A 60 13.63 4.30 -0.97
N VAL A 61 13.59 3.66 0.19
CA VAL A 61 13.86 4.30 1.50
C VAL A 61 15.30 4.80 1.62
N ASP A 62 16.28 4.02 1.13
CA ASP A 62 17.71 4.36 1.13
C ASP A 62 18.04 5.57 0.23
N ALA A 63 17.17 5.96 -0.71
CA ALA A 63 17.42 7.07 -1.64
C ALA A 63 17.41 8.44 -0.95
N GLY A 64 16.63 8.60 0.12
CA GLY A 64 16.61 9.80 0.97
C GLY A 64 15.66 10.93 0.54
N ASP A 65 15.04 10.87 -0.64
CA ASP A 65 14.01 11.82 -1.08
C ASP A 65 12.71 11.72 -0.25
N ASP A 66 11.81 12.71 -0.34
CA ASP A 66 10.46 12.61 0.28
C ASP A 66 9.39 12.06 -0.68
N GLU A 67 9.63 12.12 -1.98
CA GLU A 67 8.71 11.69 -3.04
C GLU A 67 9.52 11.00 -4.13
N ILE A 68 9.04 9.88 -4.68
CA ILE A 68 9.79 9.05 -5.62
C ILE A 68 8.92 8.74 -6.86
N MET A 69 9.46 8.93 -8.06
CA MET A 69 8.77 8.59 -9.31
C MET A 69 9.04 7.13 -9.66
N LEU A 70 8.01 6.29 -9.57
CA LEU A 70 8.08 4.90 -10.01
C LEU A 70 7.90 4.83 -11.52
N ARG A 71 8.86 4.19 -12.19
CA ARG A 71 8.81 3.90 -13.63
C ARG A 71 8.82 2.40 -13.88
N SER A 72 8.05 1.97 -14.87
CA SER A 72 8.07 0.59 -15.35
C SER A 72 9.43 0.21 -15.94
N SER A 73 9.58 -1.09 -16.19
CA SER A 73 10.71 -1.71 -16.90
C SER A 73 10.99 -1.10 -18.27
N ASN A 74 9.96 -0.59 -18.98
CA ASN A 74 10.11 0.13 -20.25
C ASN A 74 10.35 1.65 -20.11
N GLY A 75 10.38 2.19 -18.88
CA GLY A 75 10.69 3.58 -18.58
C GLY A 75 9.48 4.53 -18.56
N ALA A 76 8.26 4.04 -18.81
CA ALA A 76 7.05 4.82 -18.64
C ALA A 76 6.85 5.22 -17.17
N MET A 77 6.39 6.44 -16.93
CA MET A 77 6.01 6.92 -15.59
C MET A 77 4.73 6.23 -15.15
N LEU A 78 4.69 5.75 -13.91
CA LEU A 78 3.53 5.05 -13.35
C LEU A 78 2.83 5.92 -12.29
N ARG A 79 3.51 6.21 -11.19
CA ARG A 79 3.02 7.08 -10.11
C ARG A 79 4.16 7.68 -9.30
N TRP A 80 3.85 8.78 -8.61
CA TRP A 80 4.59 9.17 -7.41
C TRP A 80 4.20 8.26 -6.24
N VAL A 81 5.14 8.04 -5.33
CA VAL A 81 4.92 7.48 -3.98
C VAL A 81 5.61 8.36 -2.95
N ASP A 82 4.98 8.47 -1.78
CA ASP A 82 5.52 9.21 -0.64
C ASP A 82 6.54 8.35 0.12
N ALA A 83 7.74 8.87 0.36
CA ALA A 83 8.81 8.12 0.99
C ALA A 83 8.62 7.93 2.51
N ASP A 84 7.85 8.80 3.19
CA ASP A 84 7.50 8.59 4.60
C ASP A 84 6.53 7.42 4.76
N GLN A 85 5.64 7.22 3.78
CA GLN A 85 4.81 6.00 3.74
C GLN A 85 5.66 4.74 3.59
N LEU A 86 6.65 4.77 2.69
CA LEU A 86 7.55 3.64 2.47
C LEU A 86 8.50 3.41 3.66
N ARG A 87 8.89 4.47 4.39
CA ARG A 87 9.66 4.39 5.65
C ARG A 87 8.84 3.69 6.73
N ALA A 88 7.58 4.07 6.94
CA ALA A 88 6.68 3.43 7.89
C ALA A 88 6.55 1.92 7.59
N LEU A 89 6.09 1.57 6.38
CA LEU A 89 5.97 0.18 5.91
C LEU A 89 7.30 -0.61 6.06
N TYR A 90 8.44 -0.02 5.70
CA TYR A 90 9.74 -0.69 5.83
C TYR A 90 10.13 -0.93 7.29
N ASN A 91 9.99 0.07 8.16
CA ASN A 91 10.34 0.00 9.58
C ASN A 91 9.47 -1.02 10.33
N VAL A 92 8.16 -0.99 10.08
CA VAL A 92 7.20 -2.01 10.54
C VAL A 92 7.63 -3.40 10.09
N SER A 93 7.98 -3.54 8.80
CA SER A 93 8.42 -4.83 8.26
C SER A 93 9.71 -5.34 8.90
N GLN A 94 10.70 -4.49 9.18
CA GLN A 94 11.94 -4.93 9.84
C GLN A 94 11.70 -5.36 11.29
N LYS A 95 10.84 -4.65 12.04
CA LYS A 95 10.38 -5.06 13.38
C LYS A 95 9.72 -6.44 13.34
N ILE A 96 8.69 -6.64 12.51
CA ILE A 96 7.94 -7.90 12.39
C ILE A 96 8.85 -9.06 11.96
N LEU A 97 9.73 -8.86 10.97
CA LEU A 97 10.70 -9.89 10.55
C LEU A 97 11.67 -10.27 11.68
N SER A 98 12.04 -9.30 12.54
CA SER A 98 12.87 -9.55 13.72
C SER A 98 12.11 -10.35 14.80
N ALA A 99 10.87 -9.97 15.12
CA ALA A 99 10.02 -10.69 16.07
C ALA A 99 9.74 -12.14 15.61
N ALA A 100 9.54 -12.32 14.31
CA ALA A 100 9.36 -13.61 13.67
C ALA A 100 10.64 -14.43 13.47
N GLU A 101 11.82 -13.94 13.90
CA GLU A 101 13.14 -14.54 13.66
C GLU A 101 13.32 -15.03 12.20
N THR A 102 13.10 -14.14 11.23
CA THR A 102 13.16 -14.48 9.81
C THR A 102 13.62 -13.28 8.98
N ARG A 103 13.68 -13.45 7.65
CA ARG A 103 14.07 -12.40 6.69
C ARG A 103 13.26 -12.58 5.42
N ALA A 104 12.80 -11.48 4.83
CA ALA A 104 12.28 -11.42 3.48
C ALA A 104 12.60 -10.06 2.85
N ASP A 105 12.86 -10.04 1.54
CA ASP A 105 12.97 -8.79 0.79
C ASP A 105 11.56 -8.29 0.46
N LEU A 106 11.22 -7.07 0.91
CA LEU A 106 9.92 -6.43 0.63
C LEU A 106 9.98 -5.61 -0.66
N TYR A 107 9.03 -5.88 -1.57
CA TYR A 107 8.82 -5.16 -2.82
C TYR A 107 7.44 -4.48 -2.83
N ILE A 108 7.36 -3.30 -3.45
CA ILE A 108 6.08 -2.77 -3.94
C ILE A 108 5.91 -3.08 -5.43
N THR A 109 4.66 -3.15 -5.89
CA THR A 109 4.33 -3.58 -7.28
C THR A 109 3.02 -2.96 -7.77
N GLN A 110 2.78 -2.99 -9.08
CA GLN A 110 1.53 -2.49 -9.67
C GLN A 110 0.30 -3.30 -9.25
N GLY A 111 -0.84 -2.63 -9.12
CA GLY A 111 -2.14 -3.26 -8.88
C GLY A 111 -3.21 -2.22 -8.51
N ASP A 112 -4.41 -2.38 -9.08
CA ASP A 112 -5.57 -1.46 -8.94
C ASP A 112 -6.53 -1.83 -7.80
N SER A 113 -6.41 -3.05 -7.30
CA SER A 113 -7.27 -3.64 -6.27
C SER A 113 -6.39 -4.17 -5.13
N PRO A 114 -6.65 -3.88 -3.84
CA PRO A 114 -5.71 -4.18 -2.76
C PRO A 114 -5.25 -5.65 -2.72
N ASN A 115 -3.93 -5.84 -2.70
CA ASN A 115 -3.31 -7.16 -2.57
C ASN A 115 -1.92 -7.11 -1.94
N ALA A 116 -1.59 -8.19 -1.21
CA ALA A 116 -0.27 -8.50 -0.69
C ALA A 116 -0.02 -10.02 -0.82
N ALA A 117 1.23 -10.45 -0.82
CA ALA A 117 1.59 -11.87 -0.84
C ALA A 117 3.06 -12.09 -0.44
N ALA A 118 3.34 -13.20 0.24
CA ALA A 118 4.70 -13.64 0.55
C ALA A 118 5.02 -15.06 0.07
N GLY A 119 6.26 -15.27 -0.38
CA GLY A 119 6.68 -16.53 -1.00
C GLY A 119 8.20 -16.65 -1.18
N LEU A 120 8.64 -17.65 -1.95
CA LEU A 120 10.05 -17.85 -2.28
C LEU A 120 10.33 -17.47 -3.74
N HIS A 121 11.22 -16.51 -3.96
CA HIS A 121 11.76 -16.17 -5.28
C HIS A 121 13.24 -16.58 -5.34
N GLU A 122 13.61 -17.43 -6.30
CA GLU A 122 14.95 -18.05 -6.38
C GLU A 122 15.42 -18.73 -5.08
N GLY A 123 14.48 -19.20 -4.24
CA GLY A 123 14.77 -19.78 -2.92
C GLY A 123 15.01 -18.76 -1.80
N LYS A 124 14.96 -17.45 -2.08
CA LYS A 124 14.98 -16.36 -1.09
C LYS A 124 13.54 -16.00 -0.70
N PRO A 125 13.22 -15.76 0.58
CA PRO A 125 11.90 -15.24 0.94
C PRO A 125 11.71 -13.80 0.46
N VAL A 126 10.53 -13.51 -0.08
CA VAL A 126 10.12 -12.20 -0.59
C VAL A 126 8.69 -11.89 -0.16
N MET A 127 8.37 -10.61 -0.07
CA MET A 127 7.02 -10.09 0.19
C MET A 127 6.66 -9.03 -0.85
N PHE A 128 5.38 -8.96 -1.22
CA PHE A 128 4.83 -7.96 -2.13
C PHE A 128 3.66 -7.23 -1.48
N VAL A 129 3.61 -5.92 -1.68
CA VAL A 129 2.45 -5.07 -1.39
C VAL A 129 2.14 -4.27 -2.67
N ASN A 130 0.91 -4.32 -3.17
CA ASN A 130 0.58 -3.59 -4.40
C ASN A 130 0.16 -2.14 -4.14
N PHE A 131 0.14 -1.33 -5.20
CA PHE A 131 -0.20 0.10 -5.12
C PHE A 131 -1.54 0.37 -4.43
N ALA A 132 -2.61 -0.36 -4.76
CA ALA A 132 -3.90 -0.20 -4.10
C ALA A 132 -3.89 -0.58 -2.60
N MET A 133 -3.04 -1.52 -2.17
CA MET A 133 -2.84 -1.81 -0.74
C MET A 133 -2.07 -0.70 -0.02
N LEU A 134 -1.09 -0.05 -0.69
CA LEU A 134 -0.49 1.19 -0.16
C LEU A 134 -1.55 2.28 0.02
N ASP A 135 -2.41 2.49 -0.97
CA ASP A 135 -3.44 3.53 -0.92
C ASP A 135 -4.53 3.23 0.14
N LEU A 136 -4.85 1.95 0.39
CA LEU A 136 -5.81 1.51 1.43
C LEU A 136 -5.29 1.75 2.86
N VAL A 137 -4.09 1.24 3.16
CA VAL A 137 -3.55 1.26 4.54
C VAL A 137 -2.98 2.65 4.88
N GLY A 138 -2.39 3.34 3.91
CA GLY A 138 -1.83 4.67 4.13
C GLY A 138 -0.62 4.64 5.06
N TYR A 139 -0.68 5.42 6.14
CA TYR A 139 0.39 5.61 7.14
C TYR A 139 0.12 4.84 8.44
N ASP A 140 -0.83 3.91 8.42
CA ASP A 140 -1.30 3.18 9.59
C ASP A 140 -0.31 2.06 9.96
N GLU A 141 0.59 2.33 10.92
CA GLU A 141 1.65 1.37 11.29
C GLU A 141 1.08 0.10 11.94
N ASP A 142 -0.08 0.18 12.60
CA ASP A 142 -0.72 -0.96 13.26
C ASP A 142 -1.42 -1.89 12.25
N GLU A 143 -2.11 -1.34 11.24
CA GLU A 143 -2.60 -2.12 10.10
C GLU A 143 -1.44 -2.68 9.25
N TRP A 144 -0.34 -1.93 9.06
CA TRP A 144 0.86 -2.47 8.41
C TRP A 144 1.48 -3.62 9.23
N ALA A 145 1.49 -3.53 10.56
CA ALA A 145 2.04 -4.57 11.43
C ALA A 145 1.20 -5.85 11.34
N ALA A 146 -0.12 -5.72 11.28
CA ALA A 146 -1.03 -6.83 11.05
C ALA A 146 -0.83 -7.49 9.68
N LEU A 147 -0.80 -6.71 8.58
CA LEU A 147 -0.63 -7.23 7.23
C LEU A 147 0.70 -7.98 7.09
N VAL A 148 1.81 -7.33 7.49
CA VAL A 148 3.13 -7.95 7.36
C VAL A 148 3.27 -9.12 8.33
N GLY A 149 2.66 -9.07 9.52
CA GLY A 149 2.60 -10.19 10.46
C GLY A 149 1.95 -11.44 9.84
N HIS A 150 0.79 -11.28 9.21
CA HIS A 150 0.05 -12.35 8.52
C HIS A 150 0.88 -12.96 7.37
N GLU A 151 1.47 -12.12 6.50
CA GLU A 151 2.32 -12.57 5.39
C GLU A 151 3.61 -13.29 5.85
N VAL A 152 4.28 -12.74 6.87
CA VAL A 152 5.46 -13.37 7.47
C VAL A 152 5.11 -14.70 8.15
N ALA A 153 3.88 -14.87 8.65
CA ALA A 153 3.42 -16.12 9.22
C ALA A 153 3.23 -17.19 8.15
N HIS A 154 2.61 -16.87 7.00
CA HIS A 154 2.51 -17.79 5.86
C HIS A 154 3.88 -18.29 5.38
N LEU A 155 4.90 -17.43 5.38
CA LEU A 155 6.31 -17.81 5.15
C LEU A 155 6.85 -18.74 6.24
N LYS A 156 6.82 -18.31 7.51
CA LYS A 156 7.44 -19.03 8.65
C LYS A 156 6.82 -20.42 8.83
N LEU A 157 5.49 -20.51 8.68
CA LEU A 157 4.69 -21.73 8.81
C LEU A 157 4.61 -22.54 7.51
N LYS A 158 5.24 -22.05 6.42
CA LYS A 158 5.35 -22.72 5.11
C LYS A 158 4.00 -23.06 4.47
N HIS A 159 2.99 -22.20 4.63
CA HIS A 159 1.64 -22.44 4.09
C HIS A 159 1.65 -22.59 2.56
N GLY A 160 2.37 -21.74 1.84
CA GLY A 160 2.54 -21.87 0.38
C GLY A 160 3.15 -23.22 -0.03
N GLU A 161 4.20 -23.67 0.66
CA GLU A 161 4.78 -25.01 0.40
C GLU A 161 3.82 -26.16 0.74
N LYS A 162 3.09 -26.06 1.86
CA LYS A 162 2.09 -27.04 2.30
C LYS A 162 1.01 -27.19 1.22
N HIS A 163 0.51 -26.08 0.65
CA HIS A 163 -0.51 -26.09 -0.41
C HIS A 163 0.00 -26.52 -1.77
N ALA A 164 1.17 -26.07 -2.21
CA ALA A 164 1.78 -26.56 -3.46
C ALA A 164 1.91 -28.09 -3.45
N LYS A 165 2.32 -28.68 -2.31
CA LYS A 165 2.43 -30.14 -2.13
C LYS A 165 1.07 -30.87 -2.07
N ARG A 166 -0.02 -30.18 -1.70
CA ARG A 166 -1.40 -30.70 -1.70
C ARG A 166 -2.07 -30.60 -3.08
N ASN A 167 -1.80 -29.53 -3.82
CA ASN A 167 -2.48 -29.18 -5.06
C ASN A 167 -1.86 -29.80 -6.32
N ILE A 168 -0.61 -30.31 -6.27
CA ILE A 168 -0.03 -31.14 -7.33
C ILE A 168 -0.82 -32.47 -7.41
N PRO A 169 -1.54 -32.77 -8.50
CA PRO A 169 -2.13 -34.09 -8.68
C PRO A 169 -1.01 -35.10 -8.92
N LEU A 170 -1.09 -36.28 -8.30
CA LEU A 170 -0.08 -37.35 -8.44
C LEU A 170 0.16 -37.82 -9.89
N ASN A 171 -0.68 -37.39 -10.84
CA ASN A 171 -0.54 -37.65 -12.27
C ASN A 171 0.37 -36.65 -13.02
N ILE A 172 0.73 -35.48 -12.44
CA ILE A 172 1.58 -34.46 -13.09
C ILE A 172 3.07 -34.60 -12.69
N ILE A 173 3.54 -35.82 -12.44
CA ILE A 173 4.97 -36.14 -12.22
C ILE A 173 5.73 -36.26 -13.57
N LYS A 174 5.08 -35.97 -14.71
CA LYS A 174 5.63 -36.13 -16.08
C LYS A 174 5.85 -34.82 -16.87
N THR A 175 5.71 -33.64 -16.27
CA THR A 175 5.82 -32.36 -17.02
C THR A 175 6.55 -31.25 -16.26
N VAL A 176 7.38 -31.57 -15.28
CA VAL A 176 8.38 -30.63 -14.72
C VAL A 176 9.55 -30.54 -15.70
N GLY A 177 9.31 -29.91 -16.86
CA GLY A 177 10.17 -30.01 -18.03
C GLY A 177 9.75 -29.12 -19.21
N GLY A 178 9.51 -27.83 -18.93
CA GLY A 178 9.39 -26.78 -19.95
C GLY A 178 8.04 -26.65 -20.64
N ALA A 179 7.06 -25.99 -19.99
CA ALA A 179 5.83 -25.53 -20.64
C ALA A 179 5.10 -24.40 -19.86
N VAL A 180 5.63 -23.16 -19.92
CA VAL A 180 4.80 -21.94 -19.95
C VAL A 180 5.41 -21.05 -21.02
N LEU A 181 4.61 -20.64 -22.03
CA LEU A 181 5.08 -19.90 -23.20
C LEU A 181 4.36 -18.55 -23.32
N ASN A 182 5.10 -17.57 -23.85
CA ASN A 182 4.60 -16.44 -24.63
C ASN A 182 3.70 -15.40 -23.94
N ASP A 183 4.18 -14.80 -22.84
CA ASP A 183 3.98 -13.34 -22.64
C ASP A 183 5.24 -12.69 -22.02
N PRO A 184 5.95 -11.79 -22.74
CA PRO A 184 7.13 -11.10 -22.21
C PRO A 184 6.81 -9.96 -21.23
N LEU A 185 5.54 -9.59 -21.00
CA LEU A 185 5.14 -8.49 -20.11
C LEU A 185 4.75 -8.91 -18.67
N SER A 186 4.59 -10.22 -18.39
CA SER A 186 4.00 -10.70 -17.12
C SER A 186 4.97 -11.49 -16.20
N ALA A 187 6.17 -11.82 -16.71
CA ALA A 187 6.82 -13.10 -16.43
C ALA A 187 7.45 -13.35 -15.04
N THR A 188 7.31 -12.49 -14.02
CA THR A 188 7.91 -12.79 -12.68
C THR A 188 7.19 -12.20 -11.46
N ALA A 189 7.03 -10.87 -11.35
CA ALA A 189 6.24 -10.29 -10.25
C ALA A 189 4.76 -10.68 -10.36
N GLY A 190 4.22 -10.61 -11.58
CA GLY A 190 2.90 -11.12 -11.93
C GLY A 190 2.75 -12.59 -11.56
N ASN A 191 3.71 -13.45 -11.94
CA ASN A 191 3.64 -14.89 -11.63
C ASN A 191 3.59 -15.20 -10.13
N LEU A 192 4.31 -14.49 -9.25
CA LEU A 192 4.23 -14.75 -7.80
C LEU A 192 2.88 -14.31 -7.20
N LEU A 193 2.32 -13.19 -7.65
CA LEU A 193 0.96 -12.78 -7.27
C LEU A 193 -0.11 -13.71 -7.88
N LEU A 194 0.10 -14.21 -9.10
CA LEU A 194 -0.81 -15.13 -9.80
C LEU A 194 -0.79 -16.54 -9.20
N ASP A 195 0.38 -17.04 -8.76
CA ASP A 195 0.51 -18.28 -7.99
C ASP A 195 -0.19 -18.14 -6.63
N GLY A 196 -0.17 -16.94 -6.03
CA GLY A 196 -1.04 -16.58 -4.89
C GLY A 196 -2.52 -16.68 -5.27
N ILE A 197 -2.96 -15.93 -6.28
CA ILE A 197 -4.35 -15.89 -6.80
C ILE A 197 -4.90 -17.29 -7.15
N ALA A 198 -4.04 -18.21 -7.58
CA ALA A 198 -4.39 -19.60 -7.86
C ALA A 198 -4.50 -20.50 -6.60
N ASN A 199 -3.83 -20.18 -5.49
CA ASN A 199 -3.74 -21.02 -4.30
C ASN A 199 -4.38 -20.36 -3.07
N LYS A 200 -5.69 -20.57 -2.91
CA LYS A 200 -6.43 -20.15 -1.70
C LYS A 200 -5.90 -20.89 -0.46
N PHE A 201 -5.55 -20.15 0.59
CA PHE A 201 -5.21 -20.75 1.88
C PHE A 201 -6.44 -21.41 2.53
N SER A 202 -6.23 -22.42 3.40
CA SER A 202 -7.34 -22.97 4.18
C SER A 202 -7.62 -22.08 5.39
N ARG A 203 -8.86 -22.13 5.91
CA ARG A 203 -9.28 -21.31 7.06
C ARG A 203 -8.42 -21.53 8.31
N ASP A 204 -7.78 -22.69 8.44
CA ASP A 204 -6.92 -22.97 9.58
C ASP A 204 -5.49 -22.44 9.36
N ASP A 205 -4.96 -22.45 8.12
CA ASP A 205 -3.70 -21.75 7.79
C ASP A 205 -3.86 -20.23 8.00
N GLU A 206 -5.01 -19.67 7.63
CA GLU A 206 -5.39 -18.25 7.85
C GLU A 206 -5.45 -17.88 9.33
N ARG A 207 -6.09 -18.70 10.18
CA ARG A 207 -6.16 -18.49 11.63
C ARG A 207 -4.80 -18.63 12.31
N GLU A 208 -3.95 -19.54 11.83
CA GLU A 208 -2.57 -19.69 12.31
C GLU A 208 -1.73 -18.46 11.92
N ALA A 209 -1.94 -17.92 10.72
CA ALA A 209 -1.29 -16.70 10.25
C ALA A 209 -1.74 -15.44 11.02
N ASP A 210 -3.04 -15.27 11.23
CA ASP A 210 -3.64 -14.20 12.06
C ASP A 210 -3.05 -14.16 13.47
N TYR A 211 -3.09 -15.30 14.15
CA TYR A 211 -2.65 -15.40 15.53
C TYR A 211 -1.17 -15.03 15.66
N MET A 212 -0.31 -15.58 14.79
CA MET A 212 1.12 -15.26 14.80
C MET A 212 1.39 -13.80 14.42
N GLY A 213 0.65 -13.25 13.46
CA GLY A 213 0.77 -11.86 13.03
C GLY A 213 0.44 -10.86 14.14
N VAL A 214 -0.69 -11.04 14.83
CA VAL A 214 -1.08 -10.18 15.97
C VAL A 214 -0.09 -10.33 17.14
N ILE A 215 0.38 -11.54 17.44
CA ILE A 215 1.38 -11.75 18.50
C ILE A 215 2.70 -11.03 18.18
N TRP A 216 3.18 -11.04 16.93
CA TRP A 216 4.38 -10.28 16.55
C TRP A 216 4.16 -8.77 16.47
N ALA A 217 2.95 -8.31 16.14
CA ALA A 217 2.60 -6.89 16.20
C ALA A 217 2.68 -6.36 17.64
N VAL A 218 1.99 -7.03 18.58
CA VAL A 218 2.01 -6.67 20.01
C VAL A 218 3.41 -6.82 20.61
N GLN A 219 4.20 -7.82 20.20
CA GLN A 219 5.60 -7.97 20.62
C GLN A 219 6.49 -6.78 20.19
N MET A 220 6.08 -5.99 19.19
CA MET A 220 6.80 -4.84 18.62
C MET A 220 6.14 -3.49 18.95
N ASP A 221 5.32 -3.47 20.01
CA ASP A 221 4.57 -2.33 20.56
C ASP A 221 3.52 -1.73 19.60
N TYR A 222 2.87 -2.55 18.77
CA TYR A 222 1.74 -2.16 17.91
C TYR A 222 0.38 -2.60 18.49
N ASP A 223 -0.69 -1.90 18.10
CA ASP A 223 -2.06 -2.16 18.54
C ASP A 223 -2.57 -3.52 18.03
N ALA A 224 -3.00 -4.37 18.96
CA ALA A 224 -3.59 -5.67 18.68
C ALA A 224 -4.88 -5.58 17.82
N TYR A 225 -5.62 -4.47 17.89
CA TYR A 225 -6.81 -4.24 17.08
C TYR A 225 -6.50 -3.91 15.60
N GLY A 226 -5.25 -3.58 15.25
CA GLY A 226 -4.85 -3.24 13.87
C GLY A 226 -5.26 -4.30 12.84
N ALA A 227 -5.21 -5.58 13.20
CA ALA A 227 -5.67 -6.66 12.32
C ALA A 227 -7.20 -6.67 12.08
N ALA A 228 -7.99 -6.31 13.10
CA ALA A 228 -9.43 -6.19 12.97
C ALA A 228 -9.81 -4.93 12.16
N HIS A 229 -9.11 -3.82 12.38
CA HIS A 229 -9.28 -2.57 11.61
C HIS A 229 -8.98 -2.79 10.11
N LEU A 230 -7.84 -3.38 9.78
CA LEU A 230 -7.47 -3.72 8.40
C LEU A 230 -8.52 -4.61 7.72
N HIS A 231 -9.00 -5.64 8.42
CA HIS A 231 -10.03 -6.53 7.89
C HIS A 231 -11.39 -5.84 7.70
N GLN A 232 -11.72 -4.84 8.53
CA GLN A 232 -12.90 -4.00 8.29
C GLN A 232 -12.68 -3.07 7.08
N ARG A 233 -11.53 -2.38 7.00
CA ARG A 233 -11.17 -1.48 5.89
C ARG A 233 -11.21 -2.18 4.52
N MET A 234 -10.68 -3.41 4.43
CA MET A 234 -10.77 -4.23 3.22
C MET A 234 -12.19 -4.69 2.88
N ASN A 235 -13.05 -4.94 3.87
CA ASN A 235 -14.44 -5.32 3.61
C ASN A 235 -15.28 -4.13 3.12
N ASP A 236 -15.03 -2.94 3.69
CA ASP A 236 -15.72 -1.69 3.32
C ASP A 236 -15.32 -1.25 1.89
N GLU A 237 -14.02 -1.30 1.54
CA GLU A 237 -13.52 -1.07 0.16
C GLU A 237 -14.10 -2.09 -0.84
N GLY A 238 -14.35 -3.33 -0.40
CA GLY A 238 -15.00 -4.36 -1.21
C GLY A 238 -16.45 -4.07 -1.61
N GLY A 239 -17.11 -3.08 -0.98
CA GLY A 239 -18.39 -2.49 -1.43
C GLY A 239 -19.58 -3.44 -1.55
N GLY A 240 -19.51 -4.67 -1.01
CA GLY A 240 -20.50 -5.73 -1.23
C GLY A 240 -20.48 -6.35 -2.64
N GLY A 241 -19.41 -6.14 -3.41
CA GLY A 241 -19.23 -6.67 -4.76
C GLY A 241 -18.59 -8.06 -4.82
N ALA A 242 -17.80 -8.31 -5.86
CA ALA A 242 -16.92 -9.48 -5.90
C ALA A 242 -15.78 -9.32 -4.87
N PRO A 243 -15.25 -10.40 -4.26
CA PRO A 243 -14.16 -10.31 -3.30
C PRO A 243 -12.92 -9.65 -3.92
N LEU A 244 -12.23 -8.78 -3.18
CA LEU A 244 -10.92 -8.25 -3.57
C LEU A 244 -9.93 -9.38 -3.90
N PRO A 245 -8.88 -9.15 -4.70
CA PRO A 245 -7.87 -10.18 -4.98
C PRO A 245 -7.22 -10.75 -3.72
N PHE A 246 -6.92 -9.92 -2.71
CA PHE A 246 -6.48 -10.39 -1.39
C PHE A 246 -7.51 -11.33 -0.73
N LEU A 247 -8.79 -10.94 -0.75
CA LEU A 247 -9.88 -11.76 -0.21
C LEU A 247 -10.16 -13.03 -1.04
N SER A 248 -9.60 -13.11 -2.24
CA SER A 248 -9.63 -14.31 -3.06
C SER A 248 -8.54 -15.30 -2.67
N THR A 249 -7.41 -14.88 -2.11
CA THR A 249 -6.32 -15.76 -1.65
C THR A 249 -6.38 -16.04 -0.15
N HIS A 250 -6.80 -15.03 0.64
CA HIS A 250 -6.96 -15.00 2.09
C HIS A 250 -8.46 -14.85 2.46
N PRO A 251 -9.21 -15.96 2.68
CA PRO A 251 -10.66 -15.90 2.85
C PRO A 251 -11.12 -15.23 4.17
N SER A 252 -11.23 -13.89 4.14
CA SER A 252 -11.85 -13.06 5.19
C SER A 252 -13.34 -13.39 5.40
N GLY A 253 -13.85 -12.96 6.55
CA GLY A 253 -15.27 -12.90 6.85
C GLY A 253 -15.53 -12.31 8.24
N PRO A 254 -16.80 -12.10 8.63
CA PRO A 254 -17.16 -11.55 9.95
C PRO A 254 -16.63 -12.36 11.14
N GLU A 255 -16.39 -13.66 10.94
CA GLU A 255 -15.80 -14.55 11.95
C GLU A 255 -14.29 -14.29 12.16
N ARG A 256 -13.52 -13.92 11.12
CA ARG A 256 -12.12 -13.51 11.30
C ARG A 256 -12.02 -12.18 12.04
N ILE A 257 -12.81 -11.16 11.67
CA ILE A 257 -12.88 -9.88 12.42
C ILE A 257 -13.21 -10.14 13.89
N LYS A 258 -14.28 -10.90 14.17
CA LYS A 258 -14.67 -11.24 15.54
C LYS A 258 -13.54 -11.93 16.31
N THR A 259 -12.87 -12.90 15.69
CA THR A 259 -11.77 -13.67 16.32
C THR A 259 -10.55 -12.79 16.59
N LEU A 260 -10.25 -11.84 15.70
CA LEU A 260 -9.18 -10.85 15.86
C LEU A 260 -9.51 -9.86 16.99
N THR A 261 -10.74 -9.35 17.07
CA THR A 261 -11.20 -8.52 18.19
C THR A 261 -11.10 -9.29 19.52
N GLU A 262 -11.62 -10.52 19.57
CA GLU A 262 -11.53 -11.37 20.77
C GLU A 262 -10.08 -11.79 21.10
N LEU A 263 -9.11 -11.63 20.20
CA LEU A 263 -7.68 -11.77 20.50
C LEU A 263 -7.09 -10.45 21.04
N ALA A 264 -7.43 -9.32 20.42
CA ALA A 264 -7.00 -8.00 20.82
C ALA A 264 -7.47 -7.62 22.23
N ASP A 265 -8.73 -7.91 22.57
CA ASP A 265 -9.29 -7.73 23.92
C ASP A 265 -8.40 -8.42 24.98
N ARG A 266 -8.11 -9.72 24.78
CA ARG A 266 -7.29 -10.53 25.71
C ARG A 266 -5.83 -10.09 25.80
N LEU A 267 -5.29 -9.49 24.75
CA LEU A 267 -3.92 -8.97 24.75
C LEU A 267 -3.82 -7.56 25.37
N SER A 268 -4.90 -6.79 25.33
CA SER A 268 -4.99 -5.42 25.88
C SER A 268 -5.34 -5.38 27.37
N GLU A 269 -5.78 -6.51 27.96
CA GLU A 269 -6.13 -6.65 29.38
C GLU A 269 -4.95 -7.01 30.31
N ASN A 270 -3.70 -7.09 29.82
CA ASN A 270 -2.51 -7.55 30.56
C ASN A 270 -1.35 -6.55 30.59
#